data_AF-A0A4Q0I823-F1
#
_entry.id   AF-A0A4Q0I823-F1
#
_cell.length_a   1.000
_cell.length_b   1.000
_cell.length_c   1.000
_cell.angle_alpha   90.00
_cell.angle_beta   90.00
_cell.angle_gamma   90.00
#
_symmetry.space_group_name_H-M   'P 1'
#
loop_
_entity.id
_entity.type
_entity.pdbx_description
1 polymer ?
#
loop_
_entity_poly.entity_id
_entity_poly.type
_entity_poly.pdbx_seq_one_letter_code
_entity_poly.pdbx_strand_id
1 'polypeptide(L)'
;MTHAGFNSVNEALYFGVPMLALPQVNDQHKVAKRLVSMELGMTENIEELSPEILRSKTEALIMDRKIKENCMQISREMRNLTKFE
;
A
#
# COMPACT_ATOMS: atom_id res chain seq x y z
N MET A 1 2.48 7.18 -2.09
CA MET A 1 3.11 7.07 -0.75
C MET A 1 2.07 7.41 0.30
N THR A 2 2.14 6.80 1.48
CA THR A 2 1.17 7.02 2.57
C THR A 2 1.83 6.79 3.92
N HIS A 3 1.30 7.40 4.99
CA HIS A 3 1.68 7.06 6.36
C HIS A 3 0.99 5.78 6.87
N ALA A 4 0.28 5.04 6.01
CA ALA A 4 -0.52 3.86 6.34
C ALA A 4 -1.73 4.15 7.25
N GLY A 5 -2.33 5.34 7.12
CA GLY A 5 -3.63 5.62 7.72
C GLY A 5 -4.74 4.77 7.08
N PHE A 6 -5.61 4.21 7.92
CA PHE A 6 -6.62 3.23 7.49
C PHE A 6 -7.49 3.72 6.32
N ASN A 7 -7.98 4.96 6.38
CA ASN A 7 -8.84 5.52 5.33
C ASN A 7 -8.12 5.68 3.99
N SER A 8 -6.92 6.28 4.00
CA SER A 8 -6.13 6.47 2.77
C SER A 8 -5.69 5.15 2.16
N VAL A 9 -5.40 4.14 2.98
CA VAL A 9 -5.10 2.78 2.49
C VAL A 9 -6.33 2.18 1.81
N ASN A 10 -7.52 2.28 2.42
CA ASN A 10 -8.74 1.77 1.81
C ASN A 10 -9.08 2.48 0.49
N GLU A 11 -8.91 3.81 0.42
CA GLU A 11 -9.10 4.57 -0.82
C GLU A 11 -8.15 4.11 -1.92
N ALA A 12 -6.86 3.97 -1.61
CA ALA A 12 -5.87 3.48 -2.57
C ALA A 12 -6.17 2.04 -3.03
N LEU A 13 -6.58 1.15 -2.12
CA LEU A 13 -7.00 -0.22 -2.47
C LEU A 13 -8.26 -0.23 -3.33
N TYR A 14 -9.23 0.62 -3.04
CA TYR A 14 -10.44 0.76 -3.84
C TYR A 14 -10.11 1.13 -5.29
N PHE A 15 -9.09 1.98 -5.52
CA PHE A 15 -8.62 2.35 -6.85
C PHE A 15 -7.50 1.46 -7.42
N GLY A 16 -7.08 0.42 -6.70
CA GLY A 16 -6.05 -0.52 -7.17
C GLY A 16 -4.66 0.12 -7.32
N VAL A 17 -4.32 1.01 -6.39
CA VAL A 17 -3.07 1.77 -6.36
C VAL A 17 -2.10 1.13 -5.36
N PRO A 18 -0.95 0.60 -5.82
CA PRO A 18 0.14 0.17 -4.94
C PRO A 18 0.67 1.31 -4.06
N MET A 19 1.10 0.98 -2.85
CA MET A 19 1.55 1.98 -1.88
C MET A 19 2.92 1.65 -1.29
N LEU A 20 3.74 2.69 -1.14
CA LEU A 20 4.86 2.70 -0.20
C LEU A 20 4.37 3.33 1.11
N ALA A 21 4.35 2.53 2.17
CA ALA A 21 3.94 2.89 3.51
C ALA A 21 5.13 3.38 4.35
N LEU A 22 4.97 4.53 5.01
CA LEU A 22 5.93 5.13 5.93
C LEU A 22 5.22 5.38 7.27
N PRO A 23 4.94 4.34 8.06
CA PRO A 23 4.21 4.48 9.31
C PRO A 23 5.00 5.30 10.33
N GLN A 24 4.31 6.16 11.08
CA GLN A 24 4.90 7.05 12.08
C GLN A 24 4.42 6.71 13.50
N VAL A 25 3.17 6.26 13.65
CA VAL A 25 2.58 6.03 14.98
C VAL A 25 1.75 4.75 15.06
N ASN A 26 1.67 4.18 16.27
CA ASN A 26 0.61 3.26 16.73
C ASN A 26 0.08 2.25 15.68
N ASP A 27 -1.14 2.48 15.21
CA ASP A 27 -1.95 1.63 14.35
C ASP A 27 -1.42 1.57 12.91
N GLN A 28 -0.76 2.62 12.44
CA GLN A 28 -0.18 2.69 11.10
C GLN A 28 0.81 1.55 10.85
N HIS A 29 1.58 1.16 11.86
CA HIS A 29 2.51 0.03 11.76
C HIS A 29 1.79 -1.30 11.53
N LYS A 30 0.61 -1.49 12.14
CA LYS A 30 -0.20 -2.70 11.92
C LYS A 30 -0.81 -2.71 10.53
N VAL A 31 -1.30 -1.57 10.07
CA VAL A 31 -1.82 -1.41 8.70
C VAL A 31 -0.72 -1.65 7.66
N ALA A 32 0.46 -1.06 7.83
CA ALA A 32 1.61 -1.26 6.96
C ALA A 32 2.05 -2.74 6.91
N LYS A 33 2.16 -3.40 8.07
CA LYS A 33 2.46 -4.84 8.14
C LYS A 33 1.41 -5.68 7.39
N ARG A 34 0.12 -5.35 7.54
CA ARG A 34 -0.95 -6.06 6.84
C ARG A 34 -0.84 -5.88 5.33
N LEU A 35 -0.62 -4.65 4.87
CA LEU A 35 -0.44 -4.30 3.46
C LEU A 35 0.72 -5.07 2.82
N VAL A 36 1.87 -5.17 3.50
CA VAL A 36 3.01 -5.96 3.02
C VAL A 36 2.70 -7.46 3.04
N SER A 37 2.07 -7.98 4.11
CA SER A 37 1.72 -9.41 4.20
C SER A 37 0.75 -9.89 3.13
N MET A 38 -0.07 -8.97 2.60
CA MET A 38 -1.01 -9.22 1.52
C MET A 38 -0.41 -8.92 0.14
N GLU A 39 0.87 -8.53 0.09
CA GLU A 39 1.58 -8.15 -1.14
C GLU A 39 0.83 -7.04 -1.91
N LEU A 40 0.34 -6.03 -1.17
CA LEU A 40 -0.38 -4.86 -1.71
C LEU A 40 0.50 -3.60 -1.73
N GLY A 41 1.75 -3.73 -1.30
CA GLY A 41 2.74 -2.67 -1.36
C GLY A 41 3.95 -2.97 -0.49
N MET A 42 4.74 -1.93 -0.22
CA MET A 42 5.99 -2.00 0.54
C MET A 42 5.91 -1.08 1.75
N THR A 43 6.79 -1.28 2.73
CA THR A 43 6.93 -0.40 3.89
C THR A 43 8.40 -0.05 4.10
N GLU A 44 8.67 1.15 4.59
CA GLU A 44 9.98 1.57 5.05
C GLU A 44 9.89 2.32 6.38
N ASN A 45 11.00 2.32 7.12
CA ASN A 45 11.14 3.17 8.30
C ASN A 45 11.47 4.60 7.85
N ILE A 46 10.70 5.58 8.30
CA ILE A 46 10.92 6.99 7.95
C ILE A 46 12.26 7.52 8.49
N GLU A 47 12.75 6.97 9.60
CA GLU A 47 14.05 7.34 10.19
C GLU A 47 15.24 6.82 9.37
N GLU A 48 15.02 5.77 8.58
CA GLU A 48 16.03 5.15 7.71
C GLU A 48 15.90 5.63 6.26
N LEU A 49 14.94 6.50 5.97
CA LEU A 49 14.63 6.90 4.61
C LEU A 49 15.63 7.95 4.10
N SER A 50 16.36 7.59 3.03
CA SER A 50 17.13 8.54 2.22
C SER A 50 16.45 8.77 0.86
N PRO A 51 16.79 9.84 0.11
CA PRO A 51 16.31 10.03 -1.26
C PRO A 51 16.58 8.83 -2.18
N GLU A 52 17.74 8.19 -2.03
CA GLU A 52 18.15 7.02 -2.81
C GLU A 52 17.29 5.80 -2.47
N ILE A 53 17.06 5.56 -1.18
CA ILE A 53 16.19 4.47 -0.71
C ILE A 53 14.77 4.70 -1.19
N LEU A 54 14.25 5.92 -1.04
CA LEU A 54 12.90 6.28 -1.48
C LEU A 54 12.74 6.05 -2.98
N ARG A 55 13.70 6.49 -3.78
CA ARG A 55 13.68 6.27 -5.23
C ARG A 55 13.70 4.80 -5.57
N SER A 56 14.65 4.04 -5.01
CA SER A 56 14.79 2.60 -5.27
C SER A 56 13.52 1.83 -4.89
N LYS A 57 12.93 2.11 -3.73
CA LYS A 57 11.69 1.47 -3.27
C LYS A 57 10.49 1.83 -4.13
N THR A 58 10.40 3.07 -4.57
CA THR A 58 9.33 3.52 -5.46
C THR A 58 9.45 2.86 -6.84
N GLU A 59 10.66 2.78 -7.39
CA GLU A 59 10.92 2.08 -8.66
C GLU A 59 10.57 0.58 -8.55
N ALA A 60 11.02 -0.08 -7.47
CA ALA A 60 10.70 -1.48 -7.20
C ALA A 60 9.18 -1.70 -7.07
N LEU A 61 8.48 -0.84 -6.34
CA LEU A 61 7.02 -0.91 -6.17
C LEU A 61 6.27 -0.79 -7.49
N ILE A 62 6.69 0.13 -8.37
CA ILE A 62 6.03 0.36 -9.66
C ILE A 62 6.31 -0.79 -10.65
N MET A 63 7.51 -1.40 -10.56
CA MET A 63 7.90 -2.52 -11.42
C MET A 63 7.36 -3.88 -10.95
N ASP A 64 6.94 -3.99 -9.70
CA ASP A 64 6.39 -5.23 -9.15
C ASP A 64 4.98 -5.50 -9.69
N ARG A 65 4.92 -6.39 -10.69
CA ARG A 65 3.67 -6.82 -11.32
C ARG A 65 2.74 -7.52 -10.35
N LYS A 66 3.28 -8.31 -9.41
CA LYS A 66 2.48 -9.08 -8.46
C LYS A 66 1.74 -8.14 -7.51
N ILE A 67 2.44 -7.14 -6.98
CA ILE A 67 1.81 -6.10 -6.15
C ILE A 67 0.72 -5.38 -6.94
N LYS A 68 1.00 -4.98 -8.19
CA LYS A 68 0.00 -4.31 -9.02
C LYS A 68 -1.23 -5.17 -9.27
N GLU A 69 -1.04 -6.44 -9.61
CA GLU A 69 -2.12 -7.41 -9.85
C GLU A 69 -2.97 -7.63 -8.60
N ASN A 70 -2.35 -7.82 -7.44
CA ASN A 70 -3.04 -7.98 -6.17
C ASN A 70 -3.87 -6.74 -5.81
N CYS A 71 -3.33 -5.53 -5.97
CA CYS A 71 -4.08 -4.29 -5.78
C CYS A 71 -5.29 -4.22 -6.71
N MET A 72 -5.13 -4.58 -7.99
CA MET A 72 -6.23 -4.60 -8.95
C MET A 72 -7.29 -5.67 -8.62
N GLN A 73 -6.89 -6.82 -8.07
CA GLN A 73 -7.81 -7.85 -7.61
C GLN A 73 -8.67 -7.35 -6.45
N ILE A 74 -8.04 -6.87 -5.37
CA ILE A 74 -8.75 -6.30 -4.21
C ILE A 74 -9.68 -5.17 -4.64
N SER A 75 -9.21 -4.30 -5.53
CA SER A 75 -10.01 -3.21 -6.09
C SER A 75 -11.29 -3.69 -6.80
N ARG A 76 -11.23 -4.81 -7.53
CA ARG A 76 -12.42 -5.44 -8.16
C ARG A 76 -13.33 -6.05 -7.11
N GLU A 77 -12.78 -6.74 -6.12
CA GLU A 77 -13.54 -7.36 -5.02
C GLU A 77 -14.31 -6.29 -4.23
N MET A 78 -13.65 -5.22 -3.81
CA MET A 78 -14.28 -4.09 -3.10
C MET A 78 -15.42 -3.48 -3.90
N ARG A 79 -15.20 -3.17 -5.19
CA ARG A 79 -16.24 -2.60 -6.06
C ARG A 79 -17.41 -3.55 -6.33
N ASN A 80 -17.19 -4.87 -6.27
CA ASN A 80 -18.26 -5.83 -6.42
C ASN A 80 -19.11 -5.91 -5.16
N LEU A 81 -18.50 -5.81 -3.97
CA LEU A 81 -19.21 -5.80 -2.70
C LEU A 81 -20.08 -4.56 -2.52
N THR A 82 -19.64 -3.39 -2.98
CA THR A 82 -20.43 -2.14 -2.92
C THR A 82 -21.61 -2.09 -3.88
N LYS A 83 -21.77 -3.05 -4.80
CA LYS A 83 -22.93 -3.12 -5.71
C LYS A 83 -24.15 -3.79 -5.09
N PHE A 84 -24.02 -4.32 -3.87
CA PHE A 84 -25.10 -4.97 -3.13
C PHE A 84 -25.69 -4.07 -2.04
N GLU A 85 -25.30 -2.80 -1.99
CA GLU A 85 -25.93 -1.71 -1.21
C GLU A 85 -26.74 -0.81 -2.15
#